data_AF-D8Q1A0-F1
#
_entry.id   AF-D8Q1A0-F1
#
_cell.length_a   1.000
_cell.length_b   1.000
_cell.length_c   1.000
_cell.angle_alpha   90.00
_cell.angle_beta   90.00
_cell.angle_gamma   90.00
#
_symmetry.space_group_name_H-M   'P 1'
#
loop_
_entity.id
_entity.type
_entity.pdbx_description
1 polymer ?
#
loop_
_entity_poly.entity_id
_entity_poly.type
_entity_poly.pdbx_seq_one_letter_code
_entity_poly.pdbx_strand_id
1 'polypeptide(L)'
;MASTFSAGLSSPASPPPPGHTPPPTSPLRATYQPQPQPPQPPPPEKAHAAVIDPVLSLELRLRWLEAILLGVKQNPRRNDLKHNETLVRAADDIQRRLNTIVEGNEGLKKFVQNYDQHAHLLTPAFALSGVLSDQPPAYESMSGAELEALLAEMEPDVRAADRDMREIEMLEGKGVTGAGKLADYEALKPRLQALLKAHEEDAARASSLERRVANLMERHATNVDALSELFVIWDDALSNAEHKTSLFEREHAERRRLGLE
;
A
#
# COMPACT_ATOMS: atom_id res chain seq x y z
N MET A 1 17.36 -23.08 -36.77
CA MET A 1 16.47 -24.14 -36.23
C MET A 1 15.29 -23.41 -35.61
N ALA A 2 14.24 -23.12 -36.40
CA ALA A 2 13.05 -23.97 -36.59
C ALA A 2 12.21 -24.00 -35.29
N SER A 3 10.94 -23.62 -35.19
CA SER A 3 9.85 -23.33 -36.15
C SER A 3 8.79 -22.50 -35.40
N THR A 4 8.30 -21.39 -35.92
CA THR A 4 6.93 -21.21 -36.48
C THR A 4 5.84 -22.14 -35.96
N PHE A 5 4.79 -21.57 -35.36
CA PHE A 5 3.41 -22.02 -35.59
C PHE A 5 2.51 -20.81 -35.84
N SER A 6 1.84 -20.89 -36.99
CA SER A 6 0.84 -20.01 -37.56
C SER A 6 -0.39 -20.88 -37.80
N ALA A 7 -1.58 -20.30 -37.68
CA ALA A 7 -2.91 -20.73 -38.17
C ALA A 7 -3.96 -20.41 -37.08
N GLY A 8 -5.15 -19.92 -37.39
CA GLY A 8 -5.80 -19.73 -38.67
C GLY A 8 -7.25 -19.34 -38.41
N LEU A 9 -7.76 -18.46 -39.27
CA LEU A 9 -9.16 -18.02 -39.37
C LEU A 9 -10.13 -19.19 -39.58
N SER A 10 -11.36 -19.04 -39.10
CA SER A 10 -12.57 -19.36 -39.90
C SER A 10 -13.88 -19.09 -39.14
N SER A 11 -14.67 -18.14 -39.65
CA SER A 11 -16.14 -18.16 -39.54
C SER A 11 -16.72 -19.26 -40.45
N PRO A 12 -17.91 -19.79 -40.12
CA PRO A 12 -19.00 -19.85 -41.09
C PRO A 12 -20.37 -19.51 -40.43
N ALA A 13 -21.18 -18.61 -40.99
CA ALA A 13 -22.27 -18.85 -41.97
C ALA A 13 -23.60 -19.37 -41.34
N SER A 14 -24.64 -18.52 -41.37
CA SER A 14 -26.07 -18.86 -41.22
C SER A 14 -26.57 -19.77 -42.36
N PRO A 15 -27.65 -20.58 -42.22
CA PRO A 15 -29.07 -20.14 -42.43
C PRO A 15 -30.12 -21.06 -41.69
N PRO A 16 -31.42 -21.20 -42.10
CA PRO A 16 -32.59 -20.28 -42.18
C PRO A 16 -33.81 -20.75 -41.28
N PRO A 17 -35.02 -20.13 -41.32
CA PRO A 17 -36.13 -20.38 -40.36
C PRO A 17 -37.16 -21.43 -40.83
N PRO A 18 -37.96 -22.00 -39.91
CA PRO A 18 -39.43 -21.81 -39.95
C PRO A 18 -40.00 -21.76 -38.50
N GLY A 19 -41.24 -21.41 -38.17
CA GLY A 19 -42.51 -21.32 -38.86
C GLY A 19 -43.59 -21.28 -37.76
N HIS A 20 -44.71 -20.63 -38.06
CA HIS A 20 -45.87 -20.44 -37.19
C HIS A 20 -46.40 -21.73 -36.55
N THR A 21 -46.98 -21.64 -35.35
CA THR A 21 -48.32 -22.20 -35.01
C THR A 21 -48.77 -21.81 -33.58
N PRO A 22 -50.06 -21.43 -33.39
CA PRO A 22 -50.72 -21.26 -32.09
C PRO A 22 -51.61 -22.50 -31.76
N PRO A 23 -52.62 -22.37 -30.87
CA PRO A 23 -52.77 -22.76 -29.45
C PRO A 23 -53.36 -24.21 -29.31
N PRO A 24 -53.93 -24.77 -28.19
CA PRO A 24 -55.09 -24.28 -27.41
C PRO A 24 -54.98 -24.49 -25.87
N THR A 25 -55.57 -23.66 -25.01
CA THR A 25 -56.94 -23.80 -24.45
C THR A 25 -57.29 -25.21 -23.93
N SER A 26 -57.28 -25.41 -22.61
CA SER A 26 -58.51 -25.68 -21.83
C SER A 26 -58.25 -26.13 -20.38
N PRO A 27 -59.25 -25.96 -19.50
CA PRO A 27 -59.09 -25.75 -18.07
C PRO A 27 -59.39 -27.00 -17.25
N LEU A 28 -58.84 -27.09 -16.03
CA LEU A 28 -59.42 -27.94 -15.00
C LEU A 28 -59.54 -27.19 -13.67
N ARG A 29 -60.80 -26.82 -13.45
CA ARG A 29 -61.46 -26.41 -12.22
C ARG A 29 -61.26 -27.49 -11.15
N ALA A 30 -60.60 -27.15 -10.06
CA ALA A 30 -60.70 -27.88 -8.80
C ALA A 30 -61.23 -26.93 -7.73
N THR A 31 -62.40 -27.28 -7.22
CA THR A 31 -63.11 -26.68 -6.08
C THR A 31 -62.24 -26.66 -4.84
N TYR A 32 -61.96 -25.46 -4.31
CA TYR A 32 -61.47 -25.27 -2.95
C TYR A 32 -62.51 -24.51 -2.12
N GLN A 33 -62.80 -25.08 -0.95
CA GLN A 33 -63.66 -24.53 0.10
C GLN A 33 -63.10 -23.19 0.61
N PRO A 34 -63.98 -22.24 1.01
CA PRO A 34 -63.55 -20.96 1.57
C PRO A 34 -63.14 -21.11 3.04
N GLN A 35 -61.87 -20.83 3.35
CA GLN A 35 -61.43 -20.51 4.71
C GLN A 35 -61.55 -18.99 4.94
N PRO A 36 -62.02 -18.54 6.13
CA PRO A 36 -62.14 -17.12 6.45
C PRO A 36 -60.77 -16.48 6.72
N GLN A 37 -60.45 -15.41 5.99
CA GLN A 37 -59.26 -14.57 6.18
C GLN A 37 -59.43 -13.62 7.38
N PRO A 38 -58.40 -13.45 8.24
CA PRO A 38 -58.34 -12.35 9.19
C PRO A 38 -58.06 -10.99 8.49
N PRO A 39 -58.52 -9.86 9.06
CA PRO A 39 -58.60 -8.57 8.40
C PRO A 39 -57.24 -7.91 8.12
N GLN A 40 -57.07 -7.37 6.90
CA GLN A 40 -55.95 -6.51 6.49
C GLN A 40 -56.07 -5.08 7.08
N PRO A 41 -54.96 -4.44 7.50
CA PRO A 41 -54.93 -3.00 7.80
C PRO A 41 -54.85 -2.15 6.51
N PRO A 42 -55.40 -0.92 6.50
CA PRO A 42 -55.50 -0.06 5.32
C PRO A 42 -54.15 0.54 4.89
N PRO A 43 -53.97 0.85 3.58
CA PRO A 43 -52.75 1.48 3.05
C PRO A 43 -52.63 2.97 3.44
N PRO A 44 -51.43 3.50 3.71
CA PRO A 44 -51.23 4.91 4.04
C PRO A 44 -51.43 5.81 2.81
N GLU A 45 -52.21 6.88 3.01
CA GLU A 45 -52.49 7.95 2.05
C GLU A 45 -51.20 8.66 1.59
N LYS A 46 -51.12 8.90 0.28
CA LYS A 46 -50.08 9.70 -0.37
C LYS A 46 -50.25 11.16 0.03
N ALA A 47 -49.26 11.73 0.72
CA ALA A 47 -49.21 13.15 1.03
C ALA A 47 -49.21 14.01 -0.26
N HIS A 48 -50.18 14.90 -0.38
CA HIS A 48 -50.24 15.89 -1.47
C HIS A 48 -49.09 16.89 -1.32
N ALA A 49 -48.26 17.02 -2.35
CA ALA A 49 -47.23 18.06 -2.44
C ALA A 49 -47.92 19.44 -2.48
N ALA A 50 -47.64 20.30 -1.50
CA ALA A 50 -48.19 21.64 -1.42
C ALA A 50 -47.73 22.49 -2.62
N VAL A 51 -48.67 23.07 -3.35
CA VAL A 51 -48.39 24.07 -4.41
C VAL A 51 -47.99 25.36 -3.72
N ILE A 52 -46.69 25.65 -3.70
CA ILE A 52 -46.12 26.87 -3.13
C ILE A 52 -46.40 28.04 -4.10
N ASP A 53 -46.93 29.14 -3.58
CA ASP A 53 -47.14 30.39 -4.32
C ASP A 53 -45.82 30.87 -4.97
N PRO A 54 -45.79 31.16 -6.29
CA PRO A 54 -44.57 31.56 -6.99
C PRO A 54 -43.85 32.76 -6.35
N VAL A 55 -44.58 33.70 -5.76
CA VAL A 55 -43.98 34.87 -5.09
C VAL A 55 -43.22 34.42 -3.84
N LEU A 56 -43.84 33.56 -3.03
CA LEU A 56 -43.21 33.00 -1.82
C LEU A 56 -42.01 32.11 -2.16
N SER A 57 -42.05 31.40 -3.29
CA SER A 57 -40.91 30.61 -3.78
C SER A 57 -39.71 31.48 -4.15
N LEU A 58 -39.95 32.67 -4.71
CA LEU A 58 -38.89 33.62 -5.07
C LEU A 58 -38.31 34.28 -3.83
N GLU A 59 -39.15 34.67 -2.86
CA GLU A 59 -38.67 35.21 -1.58
C GLU A 59 -37.84 34.19 -0.80
N LEU A 60 -38.27 32.93 -0.77
CA LEU A 60 -37.49 31.84 -0.15
C LEU A 60 -36.15 31.64 -0.85
N ARG A 61 -36.12 31.69 -2.18
CA ARG A 61 -34.86 31.59 -2.94
C ARG A 61 -33.96 32.80 -2.74
N LEU A 62 -34.51 34.01 -2.73
CA LEU A 62 -33.75 35.23 -2.45
C LEU A 62 -33.18 35.21 -1.04
N ARG A 63 -33.97 34.81 -0.05
CA ARG A 63 -33.53 34.64 1.34
C ARG A 63 -32.51 33.49 1.48
N TRP A 64 -32.62 32.45 0.67
CA TRP A 64 -31.64 31.36 0.62
C TRP A 64 -30.33 31.81 -0.04
N LEU A 65 -30.40 32.60 -1.11
CA LEU A 65 -29.23 33.22 -1.74
C LEU A 65 -28.56 34.21 -0.78
N GLU A 66 -29.34 35.01 -0.06
CA GLU A 66 -28.86 35.89 1.01
C GLU A 66 -28.18 35.07 2.12
N ALA A 67 -28.78 33.95 2.53
CA ALA A 67 -28.22 33.04 3.52
C ALA A 67 -26.93 32.34 3.04
N ILE A 68 -26.78 32.06 1.75
CA ILE A 68 -25.56 31.50 1.17
C ILE A 68 -24.46 32.58 1.07
N LEU A 69 -24.83 33.80 0.67
CA LEU A 69 -23.88 34.91 0.48
C LEU A 69 -23.40 35.53 1.80
N LEU A 70 -24.30 35.74 2.76
CA LEU A 70 -24.02 36.41 4.03
C LEU A 70 -23.89 35.44 5.21
N GLY A 71 -24.24 34.16 5.01
CA GLY A 71 -24.32 33.17 6.08
C GLY A 71 -25.58 33.33 6.93
N VAL A 72 -26.21 32.21 7.30
CA VAL A 72 -27.22 32.21 8.37
C VAL A 72 -26.51 32.58 9.67
N LYS A 73 -26.76 33.79 10.21
CA LYS A 73 -26.19 34.28 11.48
C LYS A 73 -26.53 33.34 12.65
N GLN A 74 -25.73 32.30 12.85
CA GLN A 74 -25.75 31.46 14.06
C GLN A 74 -24.40 31.39 14.77
N ASN A 75 -23.36 32.10 14.31
CA ASN A 75 -22.09 32.16 15.05
C ASN A 75 -21.38 33.52 14.87
N PRO A 76 -21.13 34.30 15.94
CA PRO A 76 -20.41 35.57 15.86
C PRO A 76 -18.88 35.38 15.84
N ARG A 77 -18.37 34.33 15.19
CA ARG A 77 -16.93 33.99 15.21
C ARG A 77 -16.33 33.54 13.88
N ARG A 78 -16.98 33.82 12.74
CA ARG A 78 -16.34 33.63 11.44
C ARG A 78 -16.53 34.86 10.57
N ASN A 79 -15.40 35.55 10.38
CA ASN A 79 -15.08 36.49 9.32
C ASN A 79 -16.01 37.69 9.23
N ASP A 80 -15.76 38.66 10.11
CA ASP A 80 -15.89 40.05 9.69
C ASP A 80 -15.02 40.23 8.44
N LEU A 81 -15.64 40.28 7.26
CA LEU A 81 -15.07 41.01 6.14
C LEU A 81 -14.68 42.37 6.73
N LYS A 82 -13.39 42.70 6.74
CA LYS A 82 -12.95 44.01 7.23
C LYS A 82 -13.82 45.04 6.53
N HIS A 83 -14.37 46.00 7.27
CA HIS A 83 -15.48 46.88 6.87
C HIS A 83 -15.30 47.72 5.57
N ASN A 84 -14.28 47.46 4.75
CA ASN A 84 -14.00 48.08 3.46
C ASN A 84 -13.45 47.09 2.40
N GLU A 85 -13.53 45.76 2.63
CA GLU A 85 -13.14 44.76 1.63
C GLU A 85 -14.38 44.32 0.85
N THR A 86 -14.41 44.65 -0.44
CA THR A 86 -15.47 44.17 -1.35
C THR A 86 -15.33 42.66 -1.52
N LEU A 87 -16.47 41.94 -1.64
CA LEU A 87 -16.50 40.50 -1.88
C LEU A 87 -15.64 40.08 -3.08
N VAL A 88 -15.56 40.97 -4.08
CA VAL A 88 -14.67 40.85 -5.24
C VAL A 88 -13.20 40.74 -4.82
N ARG A 89 -12.74 41.58 -3.89
CA ARG A 89 -11.35 41.55 -3.41
C ARG A 89 -11.04 40.32 -2.57
N ALA A 90 -12.00 39.85 -1.77
CA ALA A 90 -11.86 38.60 -1.03
C ALA A 90 -11.82 37.38 -1.96
N ALA A 91 -12.64 37.38 -3.01
CA ALA A 91 -12.63 36.35 -4.05
C ALA A 91 -11.30 36.36 -4.83
N ASP A 92 -10.79 37.54 -5.20
CA ASP A 92 -9.49 37.69 -5.85
C ASP A 92 -8.34 37.17 -4.98
N ASP A 93 -8.36 37.44 -3.67
CA ASP A 93 -7.33 36.96 -2.74
C ASP A 93 -7.39 35.44 -2.57
N ILE A 94 -8.60 34.86 -2.52
CA ILE A 94 -8.80 33.40 -2.49
C ILE A 94 -8.34 32.77 -3.80
N GLN A 95 -8.66 33.38 -4.94
CA GLN A 95 -8.26 32.92 -6.26
C GLN A 95 -6.74 32.95 -6.41
N ARG A 96 -6.07 34.02 -5.96
CA ARG A 96 -4.60 34.10 -5.94
C ARG A 96 -3.98 32.99 -5.11
N ARG A 97 -4.49 32.77 -3.89
CA ARG A 97 -4.01 31.69 -3.00
C ARG A 97 -4.24 30.31 -3.62
N LEU A 98 -5.40 30.09 -4.22
CA LEU A 98 -5.73 28.84 -4.89
C LEU A 98 -4.80 28.60 -6.08
N ASN A 99 -4.55 29.60 -6.92
CA ASN A 99 -3.63 29.51 -8.04
C ASN A 99 -2.21 29.16 -7.57
N THR A 100 -1.71 29.77 -6.50
CA THR A 100 -0.41 29.41 -5.92
C THR A 100 -0.36 27.95 -5.45
N ILE A 101 -1.43 27.44 -4.85
CA ILE A 101 -1.50 26.03 -4.39
C ILE A 101 -1.59 25.07 -5.58
N VAL A 102 -2.35 25.43 -6.62
CA VAL A 102 -2.51 24.65 -7.84
C VAL A 102 -1.20 24.61 -8.65
N GLU A 103 -0.45 25.70 -8.70
CA GLU A 103 0.88 25.74 -9.32
C GLU A 103 1.91 24.85 -8.60
N GLY A 104 1.79 24.72 -7.27
CA GLY A 104 2.65 23.83 -6.47
C GLY A 104 2.30 22.34 -6.56
N ASN A 105 1.16 21.97 -7.16
CA ASN A 105 0.69 20.58 -7.22
C ASN A 105 0.20 20.21 -8.62
N GLU A 106 1.04 19.47 -9.35
CA GLU A 106 0.73 18.97 -10.70
C GLU A 106 -0.53 18.09 -10.77
N GLY A 107 -0.90 17.41 -9.68
CA GLY A 107 -2.15 16.63 -9.60
C GLY A 107 -3.38 17.51 -9.58
N LEU A 108 -3.37 18.58 -8.77
CA LEU A 108 -4.46 19.57 -8.74
C LEU A 108 -4.57 20.33 -10.06
N LYS A 109 -3.44 20.65 -10.69
CA LYS A 109 -3.42 21.30 -12.00
C LYS A 109 -4.10 20.46 -13.08
N LYS A 110 -3.79 19.15 -13.14
CA LYS A 110 -4.45 18.21 -14.06
C LYS A 110 -5.94 18.05 -13.74
N PHE A 111 -6.30 18.02 -12.47
CA PHE A 111 -7.69 17.96 -12.04
C PHE A 111 -8.50 19.22 -12.42
N VAL A 112 -7.94 20.42 -12.22
CA VAL A 112 -8.57 21.69 -12.61
C VAL A 112 -8.71 21.80 -14.13
N GLN A 113 -7.72 21.33 -14.90
CA GLN A 113 -7.80 21.28 -16.37
C GLN A 113 -8.90 20.34 -16.87
N ASN A 114 -9.11 19.23 -16.18
CA ASN A 114 -10.14 18.23 -16.50
C ASN A 114 -11.37 18.36 -15.58
N TYR A 115 -11.60 19.53 -14.98
CA TYR A 115 -12.65 19.69 -13.98
C TYR A 115 -14.02 19.34 -14.56
N ASP A 116 -14.34 19.85 -15.75
CA ASP A 116 -15.63 19.57 -16.41
C ASP A 116 -15.80 18.08 -16.74
N GLN A 117 -14.69 17.39 -17.04
CA GLN A 117 -14.71 15.94 -17.30
C GLN A 117 -14.99 15.16 -16.01
N HIS A 118 -14.49 15.62 -14.87
CA HIS A 118 -14.66 14.96 -13.57
C HIS A 118 -15.76 15.58 -12.70
N ALA A 119 -16.47 16.60 -13.19
CA ALA A 119 -17.50 17.33 -12.42
C ALA A 119 -18.65 16.40 -11.98
N HIS A 120 -18.98 15.41 -12.79
CA HIS A 120 -19.98 14.39 -12.45
C HIS A 120 -19.58 13.52 -11.25
N LEU A 121 -18.27 13.31 -11.02
CA LEU A 121 -17.75 12.56 -9.86
C LEU A 121 -17.79 13.39 -8.57
N LEU A 122 -17.79 14.72 -8.70
CA LEU A 122 -17.88 15.67 -7.59
C LEU A 122 -19.32 16.06 -7.27
N THR A 123 -20.25 15.75 -8.19
CA THR A 123 -21.66 15.97 -7.96
C THR A 123 -22.14 14.94 -6.95
N PRO A 124 -22.72 15.37 -5.81
CA PRO A 124 -23.13 14.45 -4.75
C PRO A 124 -24.21 13.47 -5.20
N ALA A 125 -24.76 13.55 -6.43
CA ALA A 125 -25.63 12.51 -6.99
C ALA A 125 -24.97 11.11 -6.99
N PHE A 126 -23.66 11.02 -7.24
CA PHE A 126 -22.92 9.75 -7.13
C PHE A 126 -22.80 9.28 -5.67
N ALA A 127 -22.50 10.18 -4.73
CA ALA A 127 -22.39 9.87 -3.29
C ALA A 127 -23.75 9.67 -2.59
N LEU A 128 -24.82 10.28 -3.10
CA LEU A 128 -26.19 10.18 -2.60
C LEU A 128 -26.94 8.99 -3.20
N SER A 129 -26.45 8.39 -4.30
CA SER A 129 -26.97 7.12 -4.82
C SER A 129 -26.91 5.99 -3.79
N GLY A 130 -25.97 6.04 -2.84
CA GLY A 130 -25.89 5.09 -1.72
C GLY A 130 -26.64 5.49 -0.45
N VAL A 131 -27.12 6.74 -0.32
CA VAL A 131 -27.72 7.27 0.92
C VAL A 131 -29.19 7.67 0.76
N LEU A 132 -29.66 7.97 -0.45
CA LEU A 132 -31.05 8.33 -0.75
C LEU A 132 -31.77 7.32 -1.66
N SER A 133 -31.09 6.28 -2.16
CA SER A 133 -31.72 5.18 -2.86
C SER A 133 -31.61 3.89 -2.03
N ASP A 134 -32.51 3.74 -1.07
CA ASP A 134 -32.99 2.42 -0.61
C ASP A 134 -33.93 1.79 -1.66
N GLN A 135 -34.00 2.40 -2.83
CA GLN A 135 -34.65 1.81 -3.99
C GLN A 135 -33.65 0.83 -4.60
N PRO A 136 -33.94 -0.49 -4.64
CA PRO A 136 -33.13 -1.43 -5.42
C PRO A 136 -32.99 -0.85 -6.83
N PRO A 137 -31.86 -1.09 -7.53
CA PRO A 137 -31.70 -0.62 -8.89
C PRO A 137 -32.97 -1.00 -9.62
N ALA A 138 -33.65 -0.04 -10.25
CA ALA A 138 -34.94 -0.27 -10.88
C ALA A 138 -34.75 -1.12 -12.14
N TYR A 139 -34.28 -2.36 -11.99
CA TYR A 139 -34.14 -3.39 -13.01
C TYR A 139 -35.50 -3.65 -13.70
N GLU A 140 -36.62 -3.41 -12.98
CA GLU A 140 -37.98 -3.45 -13.52
C GLU A 140 -38.25 -2.39 -14.60
N SER A 141 -37.44 -1.33 -14.67
CA SER A 141 -37.57 -0.24 -15.67
C SER A 141 -36.54 -0.30 -16.79
N MET A 142 -35.61 -1.26 -16.76
CA MET A 142 -34.65 -1.47 -17.85
C MET A 142 -35.30 -2.29 -18.96
N SER A 143 -35.02 -1.94 -20.21
CA SER A 143 -35.38 -2.82 -21.33
C SER A 143 -34.54 -4.09 -21.27
N GLY A 144 -35.09 -5.22 -21.74
CA GLY A 144 -34.37 -6.51 -21.71
C GLY A 144 -33.01 -6.47 -22.41
N ALA A 145 -32.88 -5.64 -23.45
CA ALA A 145 -31.62 -5.42 -24.16
C ALA A 145 -30.58 -4.64 -23.32
N GLU A 146 -31.01 -3.68 -22.51
CA GLU A 146 -30.12 -2.94 -21.60
C GLU A 146 -29.68 -3.84 -20.43
N LEU A 147 -30.56 -4.72 -19.96
CA LEU A 147 -30.23 -5.69 -18.92
C LEU A 147 -29.24 -6.74 -19.42
N GLU A 148 -29.41 -7.25 -20.65
CA GLU A 148 -28.45 -8.15 -21.28
C GLU A 148 -27.09 -7.48 -21.52
N ALA A 149 -27.07 -6.22 -21.95
CA ALA A 149 -25.84 -5.44 -22.11
C ALA A 149 -25.12 -5.24 -20.75
N LEU A 150 -25.87 -4.90 -19.70
CA LEU A 150 -25.34 -4.76 -18.34
C LEU A 150 -24.79 -6.09 -17.82
N LEU A 151 -25.51 -7.20 -18.03
CA LEU A 151 -25.02 -8.53 -17.62
C LEU A 151 -23.75 -8.93 -18.39
N ALA A 152 -23.64 -8.59 -19.68
CA ALA A 152 -22.43 -8.82 -20.47
C ALA A 152 -21.25 -7.96 -20.00
N GLU A 153 -21.50 -6.73 -19.56
CA GLU A 153 -20.49 -5.85 -18.97
C GLU A 153 -20.03 -6.34 -17.59
N MET A 154 -20.96 -6.85 -16.78
CA MET A 154 -20.68 -7.34 -15.42
C MET A 154 -20.14 -8.79 -15.39
N GLU A 155 -20.32 -9.59 -16.44
CA GLU A 155 -19.80 -10.96 -16.56
C GLU A 155 -18.30 -11.10 -16.21
N PRO A 156 -17.38 -10.29 -16.76
CA PRO A 156 -15.96 -10.38 -16.41
C PRO A 156 -15.70 -10.09 -14.93
N ASP A 157 -16.43 -9.14 -14.34
CA ASP A 157 -16.30 -8.74 -12.94
C ASP A 157 -16.83 -9.83 -12.01
N VAL A 158 -17.98 -10.44 -12.34
CA VAL A 158 -18.53 -11.59 -11.62
C VAL A 158 -17.55 -12.77 -11.68
N ARG A 159 -16.92 -13.02 -12.83
CA ARG A 159 -15.89 -14.06 -12.97
C ARG A 159 -14.58 -13.74 -12.24
N ALA A 160 -14.24 -12.46 -12.10
CA ALA A 160 -13.10 -12.04 -11.28
C ALA A 160 -13.42 -12.25 -9.80
N ALA A 161 -14.57 -11.77 -9.34
CA ALA A 161 -15.04 -11.98 -7.98
C ALA A 161 -15.14 -13.46 -7.61
N ASP A 162 -15.63 -14.33 -8.50
CA ASP A 162 -15.66 -15.78 -8.27
C ASP A 162 -14.26 -16.40 -8.11
N ARG A 163 -13.27 -15.89 -8.86
CA ARG A 163 -11.87 -16.33 -8.70
C ARG A 163 -11.30 -15.87 -7.37
N ASP A 164 -11.55 -14.61 -7.02
CA ASP A 164 -11.09 -14.02 -5.77
C ASP A 164 -11.74 -14.71 -4.56
N MET A 165 -13.04 -15.03 -4.64
CA MET A 165 -13.76 -15.78 -3.61
C MET A 165 -13.19 -17.18 -3.41
N ARG A 166 -12.85 -17.89 -4.50
CA ARG A 166 -12.15 -19.19 -4.42
C ARG A 166 -10.75 -19.07 -3.86
N GLU A 167 -10.04 -17.99 -4.16
CA GLU A 167 -8.73 -17.71 -3.58
C GLU A 167 -8.84 -17.44 -2.07
N ILE A 168 -9.81 -16.63 -1.66
CA ILE A 168 -10.10 -16.36 -0.25
C ILE A 168 -10.47 -17.64 0.49
N GLU A 169 -11.35 -18.48 -0.06
CA GLU A 169 -11.71 -19.78 0.52
C GLU A 169 -10.49 -20.71 0.61
N MET A 170 -9.61 -20.70 -0.38
CA MET A 170 -8.35 -21.44 -0.34
C MET A 170 -7.41 -20.92 0.75
N LEU A 171 -7.32 -19.61 0.93
CA LEU A 171 -6.49 -18.97 1.97
C LEU A 171 -7.08 -19.20 3.36
N GLU A 172 -8.40 -19.24 3.49
CA GLU A 172 -9.11 -19.60 4.71
C GLU A 172 -8.90 -21.07 5.07
N GLY A 173 -9.02 -21.98 4.10
CA GLY A 173 -8.70 -23.40 4.29
C GLY A 173 -7.23 -23.64 4.65
N LYS A 174 -6.32 -22.76 4.22
CA LYS A 174 -4.90 -22.73 4.64
C LYS A 174 -4.68 -22.07 6.01
N GLY A 175 -5.71 -21.52 6.64
CA GLY A 175 -5.65 -20.87 7.96
C GLY A 175 -4.96 -19.50 7.94
N VAL A 176 -4.96 -18.81 6.80
CA VAL A 176 -4.30 -17.50 6.59
C VAL A 176 -5.20 -16.33 6.97
N THR A 177 -6.53 -16.53 7.06
CA THR A 177 -7.53 -15.48 7.34
C THR A 177 -7.68 -15.13 8.82
N GLY A 178 -7.12 -15.94 9.73
CA GLY A 178 -6.89 -15.54 11.12
C GLY A 178 -5.54 -14.82 11.27
N ALA A 179 -5.17 -14.41 12.49
CA ALA A 179 -3.79 -14.01 12.78
C ALA A 179 -2.79 -15.19 12.64
N GLY A 180 -3.13 -16.28 11.94
CA GLY A 180 -2.38 -17.52 11.87
C GLY A 180 -2.06 -18.03 13.27
N LYS A 181 -0.77 -18.25 13.54
CA LYS A 181 -0.22 -18.63 14.85
C LYS A 181 0.24 -17.43 15.69
N LEU A 182 -0.23 -16.21 15.43
CA LEU A 182 0.25 -15.01 16.11
C LEU A 182 0.02 -15.04 17.63
N ALA A 183 -1.10 -15.61 18.06
CA ALA A 183 -1.37 -15.85 19.48
C ALA A 183 -0.30 -16.80 20.10
N ASP A 184 0.15 -17.81 19.37
CA ASP A 184 1.20 -18.73 19.83
C ASP A 184 2.57 -18.04 19.96
N TYR A 185 2.84 -17.02 19.13
CA TYR A 185 4.08 -16.25 19.20
C TYR A 185 4.13 -15.26 20.36
N GLU A 186 2.98 -14.88 20.94
CA GLU A 186 2.97 -14.02 22.14
C GLU A 186 3.62 -14.71 23.34
N ALA A 187 3.39 -16.02 23.49
CA ALA A 187 4.04 -16.84 24.51
C ALA A 187 5.56 -16.96 24.29
N LEU A 188 6.04 -16.74 23.06
CA LEU A 188 7.46 -16.83 22.69
C LEU A 188 8.24 -15.53 22.94
N LYS A 189 7.55 -14.38 23.08
CA LYS A 189 8.16 -13.07 23.37
C LYS A 189 9.16 -13.09 24.54
N PRO A 190 8.86 -13.66 25.73
CA PRO A 190 9.81 -13.65 26.85
C PRO A 190 11.07 -14.48 26.55
N ARG A 191 10.94 -15.59 25.84
CA ARG A 191 12.08 -16.42 25.43
C ARG A 191 12.98 -15.68 24.44
N LEU A 192 12.37 -14.96 23.49
CA LEU A 192 13.10 -14.15 22.53
C LEU A 192 13.85 -13.00 23.21
N GLN A 193 13.22 -12.31 24.16
CA GLN A 193 13.87 -11.26 24.94
C GLN A 193 15.04 -11.80 25.78
N ALA A 194 14.89 -12.97 26.40
CA ALA A 194 15.97 -13.62 27.12
C ALA A 194 17.14 -13.98 26.18
N LEU A 195 16.84 -14.48 24.98
CA LEU A 195 17.84 -14.84 23.98
C LEU A 195 18.58 -13.60 23.45
N LEU A 196 17.87 -12.51 23.17
CA LEU A 196 18.48 -11.25 22.73
C LEU A 196 19.45 -10.71 23.79
N LYS A 197 19.05 -10.69 25.06
CA LYS A 197 19.92 -10.27 26.16
C LYS A 197 21.17 -11.15 26.28
N ALA A 198 20.99 -12.48 26.23
CA ALA A 198 22.11 -13.41 26.27
C ALA A 198 23.08 -13.18 25.09
N HIS A 199 22.54 -12.96 23.89
CA HIS A 199 23.35 -12.66 22.71
C HIS A 199 24.13 -11.34 22.82
N GLU A 200 23.52 -10.29 23.37
CA GLU A 200 24.21 -9.02 23.62
C GLU A 200 25.37 -9.18 24.62
N GLU A 201 25.15 -9.93 25.71
CA GLU A 201 26.19 -10.25 26.69
C GLU A 201 27.34 -11.05 26.06
N ASP A 202 27.01 -12.06 25.25
CA ASP A 202 27.99 -12.90 24.58
C ASP A 202 28.77 -12.12 23.52
N ALA A 203 28.12 -11.23 22.77
CA ALA A 203 28.80 -10.34 21.82
C ALA A 203 29.78 -9.38 22.52
N ALA A 204 29.39 -8.84 23.67
CA ALA A 204 30.27 -8.01 24.49
C ALA A 204 31.50 -8.81 24.98
N ARG A 205 31.28 -10.03 25.49
CA ARG A 205 32.36 -10.94 25.91
C ARG A 205 33.29 -11.30 24.76
N ALA A 206 32.75 -11.65 23.60
CA ALA A 206 33.52 -11.96 22.39
C ALA A 206 34.44 -10.79 22.01
N SER A 207 33.89 -9.58 21.91
CA SER A 207 34.70 -8.38 21.59
C SER A 207 35.81 -8.11 22.61
N SER A 208 35.57 -8.38 23.90
CA SER A 208 36.59 -8.22 24.95
C SER A 208 37.71 -9.24 24.83
N LEU A 209 37.38 -10.49 24.47
CA LEU A 209 38.33 -11.56 24.25
C LEU A 209 39.15 -11.31 22.99
N GLU A 210 38.52 -10.87 21.91
CA GLU A 210 39.20 -10.50 20.67
C GLU A 210 40.24 -9.41 20.91
N ARG A 211 39.89 -8.35 21.64
CA ARG A 211 40.85 -7.30 22.01
C ARG A 211 42.02 -7.85 22.85
N ARG A 212 41.73 -8.77 23.78
CA ARG A 212 42.78 -9.37 24.61
C ARG A 212 43.71 -10.27 23.81
N VAL A 213 43.17 -11.05 22.87
CA VAL A 213 43.95 -11.89 21.96
C VAL A 213 44.78 -11.03 21.03
N ALA A 214 44.21 -9.98 20.44
CA ALA A 214 44.95 -9.04 19.59
C ALA A 214 46.13 -8.41 20.34
N ASN A 215 45.93 -7.95 21.57
CA ASN A 215 47.00 -7.39 22.40
C ASN A 215 48.07 -8.44 22.75
N LEU A 216 47.67 -9.68 23.05
CA LEU A 216 48.62 -10.76 23.30
C LEU A 216 49.47 -11.08 22.06
N MET A 217 48.85 -11.12 20.88
CA MET A 217 49.55 -11.34 19.62
C MET A 217 50.50 -10.20 19.30
N GLU A 218 50.11 -8.95 19.54
CA GLU A 218 50.96 -7.77 19.38
C GLU A 218 52.20 -7.85 20.28
N ARG A 219 52.01 -8.12 21.59
CA ARG A 219 53.14 -8.30 22.53
C ARG A 219 54.05 -9.46 22.13
N HIS A 220 53.47 -10.55 21.64
CA HIS A 220 54.24 -11.69 21.17
C HIS A 220 55.08 -11.31 19.95
N ALA A 221 54.50 -10.59 18.98
CA ALA A 221 55.22 -10.10 17.82
C ALA A 221 56.39 -9.19 18.24
N THR A 222 56.16 -8.22 19.12
CA THR A 222 57.25 -7.34 19.61
C THR A 222 58.33 -8.11 20.35
N ASN A 223 57.98 -9.14 21.12
CA ASN A 223 58.96 -9.97 21.81
C ASN A 223 59.78 -10.82 20.83
N VAL A 224 59.15 -11.35 19.78
CA VAL A 224 59.84 -12.10 18.72
C VAL A 224 60.78 -11.18 17.95
N ASP A 225 60.36 -9.96 17.63
CA ASP A 225 61.21 -8.97 16.97
C ASP A 225 62.42 -8.62 17.83
N ALA A 226 62.23 -8.34 19.12
CA ALA A 226 63.32 -8.07 20.06
C ALA A 226 64.28 -9.26 20.24
N LEU A 227 63.76 -10.49 20.28
CA LEU A 227 64.59 -11.70 20.31
C LEU A 227 65.39 -11.85 19.01
N SER A 228 64.76 -11.57 17.87
CA SER A 228 65.41 -11.64 16.56
C SER A 228 66.55 -10.62 16.45
N GLU A 229 66.33 -9.38 16.92
CA GLU A 229 67.38 -8.36 17.02
C GLU A 229 68.52 -8.81 17.94
N LEU A 230 68.22 -9.38 19.11
CA LEU A 230 69.23 -9.90 20.03
C LEU A 230 70.06 -11.02 19.40
N PHE A 231 69.44 -11.93 18.65
CA PHE A 231 70.13 -13.00 17.94
C PHE A 231 71.08 -12.46 16.87
N VAL A 232 70.69 -11.43 16.12
CA VAL A 232 71.59 -10.78 15.15
C VAL A 232 72.78 -10.13 15.85
N ILE A 233 72.54 -9.40 16.96
CA ILE A 233 73.62 -8.79 17.74
C ILE A 233 74.60 -9.85 18.28
N TRP A 234 74.08 -10.99 18.74
CA TRP A 234 74.89 -12.09 19.23
C TRP A 234 75.71 -12.75 18.11
N ASP A 235 75.12 -12.95 16.94
CA ASP A 235 75.81 -13.51 15.76
C ASP A 235 76.95 -12.59 15.29
N ASP A 236 76.72 -11.28 15.25
CA ASP A 236 77.75 -10.28 14.96
C ASP A 236 78.88 -10.28 16.00
N ALA A 237 78.54 -10.37 17.29
CA ALA A 237 79.53 -10.42 18.35
C ALA A 237 80.38 -11.70 18.30
N LEU A 238 79.75 -12.84 18.02
CA LEU A 238 80.40 -14.13 17.87
C LEU A 238 81.32 -14.13 16.63
N SER A 239 80.82 -13.68 15.48
CA SER A 239 81.60 -13.54 14.24
C SER A 239 82.82 -12.62 14.42
N ASN A 240 82.67 -11.51 15.16
CA ASN A 240 83.79 -10.63 15.49
C ASN A 240 84.82 -11.28 16.41
N ALA A 241 84.37 -12.07 17.39
CA ALA A 241 85.26 -12.82 18.28
C ALA A 241 86.03 -13.92 17.52
N GLU A 242 85.35 -14.64 16.63
CA GLU A 242 85.94 -15.65 15.73
C GLU A 242 86.95 -15.02 14.76
N HIS A 243 86.66 -13.83 14.23
CA HIS A 243 87.60 -13.11 13.37
C HIS A 243 88.86 -12.70 14.13
N LYS A 244 88.72 -12.13 15.34
CA LYS A 244 89.87 -11.73 16.18
C LYS A 244 90.72 -12.93 16.57
N THR A 245 90.10 -14.03 16.99
CA THR A 245 90.82 -15.27 17.32
C THR A 245 91.55 -15.83 16.09
N SER A 246 90.92 -15.85 14.91
CA SER A 246 91.56 -16.24 13.66
C SER A 246 92.78 -15.39 13.31
N LEU A 247 92.72 -14.07 13.55
CA LEU A 247 93.87 -13.17 13.35
C LEU A 247 94.99 -13.47 14.33
N PHE A 248 94.69 -13.64 15.61
CA PHE A 248 95.69 -13.99 16.62
C PHE A 248 96.32 -15.37 16.37
N GLU A 249 95.54 -16.35 15.90
CA GLU A 249 96.07 -17.66 15.51
C GLU A 249 97.03 -17.59 14.34
N ARG A 250 96.70 -16.78 13.31
CA ARG A 250 97.60 -16.54 12.17
C ARG A 250 98.87 -15.83 12.60
N GLU A 251 98.76 -14.76 13.39
CA GLU A 251 99.92 -14.03 13.90
C GLU A 251 100.81 -14.93 14.77
N HIS A 252 100.23 -15.74 15.64
CA HIS A 252 100.97 -16.69 16.46
C HIS A 252 101.66 -17.77 15.60
N ALA A 253 100.99 -18.28 14.57
CA ALA A 253 101.58 -19.23 13.62
C ALA A 253 102.74 -18.60 12.83
N GLU A 254 102.63 -17.33 12.45
CA GLU A 254 103.71 -16.58 11.79
C GLU A 254 104.89 -16.33 12.73
N ARG A 255 104.66 -15.93 13.98
CA ARG A 255 105.73 -15.78 14.98
C ARG A 255 106.46 -17.10 15.23
N ARG A 256 105.73 -18.22 15.32
CA ARG A 256 106.30 -19.57 15.37
C ARG A 256 107.13 -19.89 14.12
N ARG A 257 106.64 -19.54 12.93
CA ARG A 257 107.39 -19.73 11.67
C ARG A 257 108.67 -18.90 11.62
N LEU A 258 108.67 -17.71 12.20
CA LEU A 258 109.83 -16.83 12.30
C LEU A 258 110.79 -17.19 13.45
N GLY A 259 110.44 -18.16 14.30
CA GLY A 259 111.28 -18.62 15.41
C GLY A 259 111.43 -17.61 16.55
N LEU A 260 110.46 -16.69 16.71
CA LEU A 260 110.44 -15.67 17.75
C LEU A 260 109.81 -16.16 19.08
N GLU A 261 109.31 -17.40 19.09
CA GLU A 261 108.85 -18.17 20.25
C GLU A 261 109.32 -19.63 20.12
#